data_AF-A0A6P2KEU7-F1
#
_entry.id   AF-A0A6P2KEU7-F1
#
_cell.length_a   1.000
_cell.length_b   1.000
_cell.length_c   1.000
_cell.angle_alpha   90.00
_cell.angle_beta   90.00
_cell.angle_gamma   90.00
#
_symmetry.space_group_name_H-M   'P 1'
#
loop_
_entity.id
_entity.type
_entity.pdbx_description
1 polymer ?
#
loop_
_entity_poly.entity_id
_entity_poly.type
_entity_poly.pdbx_seq_one_letter_code
_entity_poly.pdbx_strand_id
1 'polypeptide(L)'
;MNEKQGLYTVAAETFDLVLIAVLDSPRPQVFRAKVERIYSTGKCITQDHLGAEIEFVGGPPTWGNVPLQVGERALMFVRALSGSFHEYPRCGHMVLEEIAGGTYTRLHVPEMWLRDDLPVDVRAAASPHPTWRNASIVRFSVLERYLSDLIGKAVR
;
A
#
# COMPACT_ATOMS: atom_id res chain seq x y z
N MET A 1 -10.83 27.20 -4.35
CA MET A 1 -11.17 25.88 -3.78
C MET A 1 -9.87 25.11 -3.68
N ASN A 2 -9.46 24.72 -2.47
CA ASN A 2 -8.29 23.86 -2.31
C ASN A 2 -8.73 22.47 -2.80
N GLU A 3 -8.22 21.99 -3.93
CA GLU A 3 -8.48 20.61 -4.35
C GLU A 3 -8.04 19.71 -3.20
N LYS A 4 -8.99 18.99 -2.57
CA LYS A 4 -8.63 18.02 -1.55
C LYS A 4 -7.73 17.00 -2.23
N GLN A 5 -6.47 16.99 -1.83
CA GLN A 5 -5.48 16.08 -2.38
C GLN A 5 -5.96 14.64 -2.11
N GLY A 6 -6.10 13.84 -3.17
CA GLY A 6 -6.69 12.52 -3.09
C GLY A 6 -5.91 11.58 -2.17
N LEU A 7 -6.59 10.58 -1.60
CA LEU A 7 -5.93 9.56 -0.79
C LEU A 7 -4.81 8.88 -1.60
N TYR A 8 -3.59 8.88 -1.07
CA TYR A 8 -2.34 8.40 -1.69
C TYR A 8 -1.67 9.28 -2.74
N THR A 9 -2.18 10.47 -3.09
CA THR A 9 -1.49 11.36 -4.03
C THR A 9 -0.06 11.70 -3.55
N VAL A 10 0.10 12.13 -2.30
CA VAL A 10 1.43 12.43 -1.72
C VAL A 10 2.33 11.20 -1.69
N ALA A 11 1.77 10.02 -1.41
CA ALA A 11 2.53 8.77 -1.39
C ALA A 11 3.04 8.42 -2.80
N ALA A 12 2.19 8.53 -3.83
CA ALA A 12 2.58 8.29 -5.22
C ALA A 12 3.64 9.29 -5.72
N GLU A 13 3.62 10.54 -5.23
CA GLU A 13 4.61 11.57 -5.56
C GLU A 13 5.96 11.36 -4.87
N THR A 14 5.98 10.80 -3.66
CA THR A 14 7.18 10.79 -2.80
C THR A 14 7.73 9.40 -2.47
N PHE A 15 7.00 8.33 -2.79
CA PHE A 15 7.38 6.93 -2.57
C PHE A 15 7.23 6.11 -3.85
N ASP A 16 7.99 5.01 -3.95
CA ASP A 16 7.80 4.00 -4.97
C ASP A 16 6.73 3.00 -4.53
N LEU A 17 5.93 2.47 -5.47
CA LEU A 17 4.93 1.44 -5.19
C LEU A 17 5.43 0.08 -5.68
N VAL A 18 5.36 -0.92 -4.79
CA VAL A 18 5.70 -2.32 -5.06
C VAL A 18 4.62 -3.25 -4.55
N LEU A 19 4.50 -4.43 -5.16
CA LEU A 19 3.83 -5.59 -4.56
C LEU A 19 4.90 -6.45 -3.88
N ILE A 20 4.69 -6.79 -2.62
CA ILE A 20 5.61 -7.60 -1.84
C ILE A 20 4.92 -8.84 -1.25
N ALA A 21 5.72 -9.86 -0.96
CA ALA A 21 5.36 -10.98 -0.08
C ALA A 21 6.27 -10.97 1.15
N VAL A 22 5.69 -10.86 2.34
CA VAL A 22 6.44 -10.80 3.60
C VAL A 22 6.94 -12.19 3.98
N LEU A 23 8.25 -12.33 4.11
CA LEU A 23 8.93 -13.59 4.39
C LEU A 23 9.27 -13.75 5.88
N ASP A 24 9.58 -12.65 6.56
CA ASP A 24 10.10 -12.68 7.92
C ASP A 24 9.95 -11.31 8.64
N SER A 25 10.05 -11.31 9.97
CA SER A 25 10.18 -10.10 10.79
C SER A 25 11.36 -10.26 11.77
N PRO A 26 12.59 -10.00 11.31
CA PRO A 26 13.81 -10.32 12.06
C PRO A 26 13.97 -9.51 13.35
N ARG A 27 13.32 -8.34 13.44
CA ARG A 27 13.30 -7.47 14.61
C ARG A 27 12.04 -6.60 14.62
N PRO A 28 11.64 -6.03 15.77
CA PRO A 28 10.43 -5.23 15.85
C PRO A 28 10.37 -4.14 14.78
N GLN A 29 9.23 -4.06 14.08
CA GLN A 29 8.95 -3.11 12.99
C GLN A 29 9.84 -3.27 11.74
N VAL A 30 10.69 -4.28 11.68
CA VAL A 30 11.48 -4.59 10.47
C VAL A 30 10.97 -5.88 9.88
N PHE A 31 10.82 -5.83 8.56
CA PHE A 31 10.29 -6.93 7.76
C PHE A 31 11.26 -7.24 6.64
N ARG A 32 11.39 -8.52 6.33
CA ARG A 32 12.04 -9.00 5.13
C ARG A 32 10.96 -9.49 4.18
N ALA A 33 10.98 -9.00 2.95
CA ALA A 33 9.97 -9.33 1.95
C ALA A 33 10.57 -9.48 0.56
N LYS A 34 9.96 -10.33 -0.25
CA LYS A 34 10.27 -10.47 -1.67
C LYS A 34 9.47 -9.46 -2.47
N VAL A 35 10.11 -8.73 -3.38
CA VAL A 35 9.41 -7.87 -4.34
C VAL A 35 8.85 -8.73 -5.47
N GLU A 36 7.54 -8.82 -5.56
CA GLU A 36 6.84 -9.60 -6.60
C GLU A 36 6.57 -8.76 -7.85
N ARG A 37 6.34 -7.45 -7.68
CA ARG A 37 6.07 -6.52 -8.78
C ARG A 37 6.51 -5.10 -8.42
N ILE A 38 6.95 -4.36 -9.43
CA ILE A 38 7.31 -2.95 -9.32
C ILE A 38 6.31 -2.14 -10.15
N TYR A 39 5.65 -1.16 -9.52
CA TYR A 39 4.73 -0.23 -10.21
C TYR A 39 5.37 1.11 -10.52
N SER A 40 6.38 1.52 -9.74
CA SER A 40 7.15 2.72 -10.02
C SER A 40 8.61 2.55 -9.60
N THR A 41 9.46 3.38 -10.22
CA THR A 41 10.89 3.48 -9.92
C THR A 41 11.31 4.94 -9.89
N GLY A 42 12.49 5.21 -9.34
CA GLY A 42 13.15 6.52 -9.42
C GLY A 42 13.23 7.26 -8.08
N LYS A 43 12.67 6.70 -7.00
CA LYS A 43 12.79 7.27 -5.65
C LYS A 43 13.69 6.42 -4.76
N CYS A 44 13.55 5.11 -4.84
CA CYS A 44 14.51 4.17 -4.24
C CYS A 44 14.51 2.79 -4.88
N ILE A 45 13.41 2.38 -5.53
CA ILE A 45 13.31 1.07 -6.18
C ILE A 45 13.90 1.17 -7.59
N THR A 46 14.75 0.20 -7.89
CA THR A 46 15.32 -0.05 -9.23
C THR A 46 14.86 -1.41 -9.74
N GLN A 47 15.01 -1.68 -11.04
CA GLN A 47 14.60 -2.96 -11.64
C GLN A 47 15.31 -4.18 -11.03
N ASP A 48 16.53 -4.01 -10.51
CA ASP A 48 17.28 -5.10 -9.85
C ASP A 48 16.61 -5.60 -8.57
N HIS A 49 15.66 -4.84 -8.01
CA HIS A 49 14.89 -5.28 -6.86
C HIS A 49 13.79 -6.27 -7.24
N LEU A 50 13.42 -6.42 -8.52
CA LEU A 50 12.35 -7.34 -8.92
C LEU A 50 12.77 -8.78 -8.63
N GLY A 51 11.98 -9.49 -7.82
CA GLY A 51 12.29 -10.85 -7.36
C GLY A 51 13.32 -10.93 -6.23
N ALA A 52 13.95 -9.81 -5.86
CA ALA A 52 14.90 -9.76 -4.75
C ALA A 52 14.20 -9.67 -3.39
N GLU A 53 14.92 -10.05 -2.33
CA GLU A 53 14.53 -9.80 -0.95
C GLU A 53 15.01 -8.40 -0.53
N ILE A 54 14.12 -7.65 0.11
CA ILE A 54 14.44 -6.36 0.73
C ILE A 54 14.09 -6.40 2.22
N GLU A 55 14.87 -5.68 3.02
CA GLU A 55 14.47 -5.33 4.38
C GLU A 55 13.92 -3.92 4.42
N PHE A 56 12.79 -3.73 5.10
CA PHE A 56 12.20 -2.40 5.30
C PHE A 56 11.68 -2.23 6.72
N VAL A 57 11.63 -0.97 7.15
CA VAL A 57 11.01 -0.56 8.41
C VAL A 57 9.56 -0.20 8.13
N GLY A 58 8.63 -0.92 8.76
CA GLY A 58 7.20 -0.66 8.70
C GLY A 58 6.81 0.59 9.49
N GLY A 59 5.65 1.15 9.16
CA GLY A 59 5.10 2.30 9.86
C GLY A 59 4.80 1.96 11.34
N PRO A 60 5.15 2.85 12.30
CA PRO A 60 4.95 2.56 13.71
C PRO A 60 3.45 2.45 14.05
N PRO A 61 3.05 1.56 14.97
CA PRO A 61 1.65 1.40 15.38
C PRO A 61 1.03 2.67 15.98
N THR A 62 1.85 3.53 16.57
CA THR A 62 1.42 4.82 17.15
C THR A 62 0.84 5.79 16.11
N TRP A 63 1.05 5.54 14.81
CA TRP A 63 0.45 6.32 13.72
C TRP A 63 -0.83 5.69 13.17
N GLY A 64 -1.35 4.65 13.84
CA GLY A 64 -2.55 3.92 13.44
C GLY A 64 -2.29 2.83 12.40
N ASN A 65 -1.02 2.46 12.15
CA ASN A 65 -0.70 1.34 11.29
C ASN A 65 -0.89 0.02 12.02
N VAL A 66 -1.42 -0.96 11.29
CA VAL A 66 -1.38 -2.36 11.72
C VAL A 66 -0.18 -2.98 11.03
N PRO A 67 0.76 -3.59 11.78
CA PRO A 67 1.94 -4.20 11.17
C PRO A 67 1.57 -5.36 10.24
N LEU A 68 2.28 -5.44 9.11
CA LEU A 68 2.24 -6.61 8.24
C LEU A 68 2.63 -7.89 9.00
N GLN A 69 2.11 -9.02 8.57
CA GLN A 69 2.39 -10.34 9.11
C GLN A 69 3.18 -11.19 8.11
N VAL A 70 3.98 -12.12 8.63
CA VAL A 70 4.68 -13.11 7.79
C VAL A 70 3.67 -13.92 6.99
N GLY A 71 3.91 -14.07 5.69
CA GLY A 71 3.02 -14.73 4.75
C GLY A 71 2.00 -13.80 4.07
N GLU A 72 1.85 -12.54 4.52
CA GLU A 72 0.99 -11.58 3.84
C GLU A 72 1.61 -11.08 2.54
N ARG A 73 0.75 -10.81 1.56
CA ARG A 73 1.09 -10.09 0.33
C ARG A 73 0.48 -8.71 0.40
N ALA A 74 1.21 -7.67 0.00
CA ALA A 74 0.72 -6.31 0.11
C ALA A 74 1.25 -5.39 -0.99
N LEU A 75 0.39 -4.48 -1.46
CA LEU A 75 0.86 -3.26 -2.12
C LEU A 75 1.50 -2.38 -1.05
N MET A 76 2.68 -1.84 -1.31
CA MET A 76 3.43 -1.04 -0.33
C MET A 76 4.11 0.15 -0.99
N PHE A 77 3.87 1.33 -0.42
CA PHE A 77 4.64 2.53 -0.70
C PHE A 77 5.94 2.53 0.10
N VAL A 78 7.06 2.60 -0.60
CA VAL A 78 8.41 2.47 -0.04
C VAL A 78 9.32 3.60 -0.51
N ARG A 79 10.19 4.09 0.38
CA ARG A 79 11.30 4.99 0.05
C ARG A 79 12.57 4.58 0.77
N ALA A 80 13.72 5.02 0.28
CA ALA A 80 14.97 4.93 1.03
C ALA A 80 15.13 6.17 1.92
N LEU A 81 15.50 5.96 3.18
CA LEU A 81 15.93 7.00 4.11
C LEU A 81 17.15 6.48 4.87
N SER A 82 18.25 7.23 4.85
CA SER A 82 19.49 6.87 5.55
C SER A 82 19.99 5.45 5.26
N GLY A 83 19.89 5.01 3.99
CA GLY A 83 20.34 3.68 3.55
C GLY A 83 19.43 2.52 3.90
N SER A 84 18.24 2.76 4.48
CA SER A 84 17.24 1.73 4.77
C SER A 84 15.95 2.00 4.01
N PHE A 85 15.19 0.95 3.66
CA PHE A 85 13.85 1.12 3.12
C PHE A 85 12.84 1.39 4.23
N HIS A 86 11.91 2.29 3.97
CA HIS A 86 10.85 2.68 4.90
C HIS A 86 9.51 2.69 4.19
N GLU A 87 8.52 2.13 4.86
CA GLU A 87 7.12 2.22 4.48
C GLU A 87 6.61 3.66 4.62
N TYR A 88 5.61 4.03 3.82
CA TYR A 88 4.87 5.27 4.01
C TYR A 88 4.21 5.33 5.40
N PRO A 89 4.39 6.43 6.17
CA PRO A 89 3.95 6.56 7.56
C PRO A 89 2.49 6.25 7.92
N ARG A 90 1.53 6.43 7.01
CA ARG A 90 0.10 6.28 7.34
C ARG A 90 -0.60 5.50 6.25
N CYS A 91 -1.06 4.29 6.57
CA CYS A 91 -1.68 3.38 5.60
C CYS A 91 -0.74 3.08 4.42
N GLY A 92 0.56 2.90 4.70
CA GLY A 92 1.56 2.76 3.65
C GLY A 92 1.51 1.45 2.88
N HIS A 93 0.80 0.46 3.40
CA HIS A 93 0.52 -0.79 2.72
C HIS A 93 -0.97 -1.12 2.68
N MET A 94 -1.32 -1.96 1.71
CA MET A 94 -2.65 -2.51 1.51
C MET A 94 -2.53 -4.02 1.32
N VAL A 95 -3.02 -4.81 2.29
CA VAL A 95 -2.88 -6.28 2.29
C VAL A 95 -3.82 -6.90 1.27
N LEU A 96 -3.31 -7.80 0.43
CA LEU A 96 -4.10 -8.59 -0.50
C LEU A 96 -4.74 -9.76 0.24
N GLU A 97 -6.05 -9.93 0.06
CA GLU A 97 -6.85 -10.97 0.70
C GLU A 97 -7.81 -11.61 -0.31
N GLU A 98 -7.99 -12.92 -0.19
CA GLU A 98 -9.01 -13.66 -0.92
C GLU A 98 -10.29 -13.73 -0.08
N ILE A 99 -11.37 -13.10 -0.57
CA ILE A 99 -12.65 -13.02 0.13
C ILE A 99 -13.75 -13.41 -0.84
N ALA A 100 -14.54 -14.43 -0.47
CA ALA A 100 -15.68 -14.91 -1.26
C ALA A 100 -15.35 -15.18 -2.75
N GLY A 101 -14.13 -15.68 -3.04
CA GLY A 101 -13.67 -16.00 -4.40
C GLY A 101 -13.16 -14.81 -5.22
N GLY A 102 -12.92 -13.65 -4.62
CA GLY A 102 -12.26 -12.52 -5.26
C GLY A 102 -11.07 -12.00 -4.46
N THR A 103 -10.13 -11.38 -5.16
CA THR A 103 -8.98 -10.69 -4.56
C THR A 103 -9.33 -9.24 -4.21
N TYR A 104 -9.14 -8.90 -2.94
CA TYR A 104 -9.37 -7.58 -2.38
C TYR A 104 -8.11 -7.05 -1.73
N THR A 105 -8.06 -5.75 -1.55
CA THR A 105 -7.06 -5.07 -0.72
C THR A 105 -7.73 -4.59 0.55
N ARG A 106 -7.25 -5.03 1.72
CA ARG A 106 -7.62 -4.49 3.03
C ARG A 106 -6.87 -3.19 3.28
N LEU A 107 -7.61 -2.16 3.72
CA LEU A 107 -7.08 -0.87 4.14
C LEU A 107 -7.58 -0.55 5.54
N HIS A 108 -6.70 -0.06 6.41
CA HIS A 108 -7.04 0.44 7.75
C HIS A 108 -7.64 1.85 7.71
N VAL A 109 -8.56 2.05 6.76
CA VAL A 109 -9.36 3.26 6.59
C VAL A 109 -10.81 2.79 6.59
N PRO A 110 -11.60 3.05 7.65
CA PRO A 110 -13.01 2.69 7.65
C PRO A 110 -13.78 3.56 6.64
N GLU A 111 -14.94 3.07 6.20
CA GLU A 111 -15.92 3.85 5.43
C GLU A 111 -15.37 4.47 4.14
N MET A 112 -14.47 3.77 3.44
CA MET A 112 -13.88 4.29 2.19
C MET A 112 -14.92 4.68 1.13
N TRP A 113 -16.09 4.04 1.12
CA TRP A 113 -17.20 4.35 0.22
C TRP A 113 -17.84 5.73 0.47
N LEU A 114 -17.65 6.33 1.66
CA LEU A 114 -18.19 7.66 2.02
C LEU A 114 -17.19 8.81 1.81
N ARG A 115 -15.92 8.50 1.53
CA ARG A 115 -14.88 9.52 1.40
C ARG A 115 -15.11 10.39 0.16
N ASP A 116 -14.81 11.68 0.23
CA ASP A 116 -14.94 12.60 -0.91
C ASP A 116 -13.62 12.80 -1.68
N ASP A 117 -12.51 12.35 -1.11
CA ASP A 117 -11.15 12.42 -1.67
C ASP A 117 -10.74 11.16 -2.45
N LEU A 118 -11.71 10.33 -2.81
CA LEU A 118 -11.53 9.11 -3.61
C LEU A 118 -12.36 9.15 -4.90
N PRO A 119 -11.84 8.63 -6.03
CA PRO A 119 -12.62 8.48 -7.25
C PRO A 119 -13.87 7.62 -7.05
N VAL A 120 -14.93 7.93 -7.81
CA VAL A 120 -16.23 7.22 -7.74
C VAL A 120 -16.05 5.70 -7.86
N ASP A 121 -15.22 5.24 -8.80
CA ASP A 121 -15.01 3.81 -9.03
C ASP A 121 -14.37 3.10 -7.83
N VAL A 122 -13.41 3.75 -7.16
CA VAL A 122 -12.77 3.21 -5.96
C VAL A 122 -13.78 3.11 -4.83
N ARG A 123 -14.63 4.12 -4.66
CA ARG A 123 -15.69 4.13 -3.63
C ARG A 123 -16.74 3.06 -3.90
N ALA A 124 -17.17 2.91 -5.15
CA ALA A 124 -18.15 1.89 -5.56
C ALA A 124 -17.59 0.47 -5.41
N ALA A 125 -16.28 0.29 -5.51
CA ALA A 125 -15.59 -0.98 -5.31
C ALA A 125 -15.19 -1.23 -3.84
N ALA A 126 -15.49 -0.30 -2.93
CA ALA A 126 -15.17 -0.40 -1.52
C ALA A 126 -16.36 -0.93 -0.71
N SER A 127 -16.07 -1.72 0.33
CA SER A 127 -17.07 -2.19 1.29
C SER A 127 -16.44 -2.38 2.68
N PRO A 128 -17.25 -2.54 3.74
CA PRO A 128 -16.73 -2.90 5.05
C PRO A 128 -15.95 -4.22 4.98
N HIS A 129 -14.87 -4.34 5.74
CA HIS A 129 -14.20 -5.62 5.91
C HIS A 129 -15.10 -6.58 6.74
N PRO A 130 -15.24 -7.87 6.37
CA PRO A 130 -16.14 -8.81 7.05
C PRO A 130 -15.84 -9.04 8.54
N THR A 131 -14.57 -9.09 8.92
CA THR A 131 -14.14 -9.35 10.31
C THR A 131 -13.44 -8.19 11.03
N TRP A 132 -12.87 -7.21 10.31
CA TRP A 132 -12.11 -6.10 10.89
C TRP A 132 -12.94 -4.81 10.89
N ARG A 133 -13.48 -4.43 12.05
CA ARG A 133 -14.40 -3.28 12.19
C ARG A 133 -13.82 -1.93 11.74
N ASN A 134 -12.50 -1.76 11.83
CA ASN A 134 -11.81 -0.51 11.50
C ASN A 134 -11.12 -0.55 10.12
N ALA A 135 -11.58 -1.45 9.24
CA ALA A 135 -11.01 -1.61 7.91
C ALA A 135 -12.07 -1.64 6.82
N SER A 136 -11.69 -1.15 5.64
CA SER A 136 -12.42 -1.36 4.40
C SER A 136 -11.68 -2.36 3.54
N ILE A 137 -12.40 -3.03 2.65
CA ILE A 137 -11.83 -3.77 1.53
C ILE A 137 -12.18 -3.05 0.23
N VAL A 138 -11.27 -3.08 -0.73
CA VAL A 138 -11.47 -2.56 -2.09
C VAL A 138 -11.09 -3.66 -3.06
N ARG A 139 -11.83 -3.84 -4.16
CA ARG A 139 -11.45 -4.81 -5.19
C ARG A 139 -10.03 -4.50 -5.71
N PHE A 140 -9.12 -5.49 -5.67
CA PHE A 140 -7.71 -5.27 -5.97
C PHE A 140 -7.49 -4.64 -7.34
N SER A 141 -8.15 -5.13 -8.39
CA SER A 141 -8.00 -4.61 -9.75
C SER A 141 -8.40 -3.13 -9.89
N VAL A 142 -9.35 -2.66 -9.07
CA VAL A 142 -9.79 -1.26 -9.09
C VAL A 142 -8.77 -0.38 -8.36
N LEU A 143 -8.30 -0.82 -7.19
CA LEU A 143 -7.30 -0.07 -6.44
C LEU A 143 -5.95 -0.03 -7.17
N GLU A 144 -5.52 -1.16 -7.75
CA GLU A 144 -4.29 -1.27 -8.53
C GLU A 144 -4.27 -0.27 -9.69
N ARG A 145 -5.38 -0.17 -10.43
CA ARG A 145 -5.53 0.80 -11.52
C ARG A 145 -5.46 2.23 -11.01
N TYR A 146 -6.19 2.56 -9.94
CA TYR A 146 -6.17 3.89 -9.33
C TYR A 146 -4.76 4.33 -8.94
N LEU A 147 -4.02 3.46 -8.26
CA LEU A 147 -2.65 3.75 -7.83
C LEU A 147 -1.69 3.89 -9.03
N SER A 148 -1.85 3.04 -10.05
CA SER A 148 -1.08 3.15 -11.30
C SER A 148 -1.33 4.47 -12.01
N ASP A 149 -2.59 4.93 -12.06
CA ASP A 149 -2.96 6.23 -12.64
C ASP A 149 -2.37 7.40 -11.83
N LEU A 150 -2.34 7.31 -10.50
CA LEU A 150 -1.68 8.32 -9.65
C LEU A 150 -0.17 8.38 -9.92
N ILE A 151 0.49 7.24 -10.00
CA ILE A 151 1.92 7.15 -10.32
C ILE A 151 2.19 7.77 -11.70
N GLY A 152 1.39 7.43 -12.70
CA GLY A 152 1.54 7.97 -14.05
C GLY A 152 1.35 9.49 -14.13
N LYS A 153 0.60 10.08 -13.21
CA LYS A 153 0.45 11.54 -13.06
C LYS A 153 1.64 12.18 -12.33
N ALA A 154 2.20 11.49 -11.32
CA ALA A 154 3.31 12.00 -10.51
C ALA A 154 4.66 12.04 -11.26
N VAL A 155 4.81 11.29 -12.36
CA VAL A 155 6.04 11.25 -13.18
C VAL A 155 6.07 12.34 -14.26
N ARG A 156 4.95 13.04 -14.49
CA ARG A 156 4.84 14.14 -15.49
C ARG A 156 5.24 15.47 -14.89
#